data_AF-A0A0S7XQE3-F1
#
_entry.id   AF-A0A0S7XQE3-F1
#
_cell.length_a   1.000
_cell.length_b   1.000
_cell.length_c   1.000
_cell.angle_alpha   90.00
_cell.angle_beta   90.00
_cell.angle_gamma   90.00
#
_symmetry.space_group_name_H-M   'P 1'
#
loop_
_entity.id
_entity.type
_entity.pdbx_description
1 polymer ?
#
loop_
_entity_poly.entity_id
_entity_poly.type
_entity_poly.pdbx_seq_one_letter_code
_entity_poly.pdbx_strand_id
1 'polypeptide(L)'
;RADWQDWWADGNASAAYETALSRSTQMRLLETEQLAAASSTLDGADRYPRAQLDAAYRDNTFFDEHTWGFHDSISHPWSPAVQAHWNHKASFAYRAAMAADDARANALRTLAGDIKGGREPAVVVINPCSWRRNDLAAVVLRHEERVRFPEKFRLVEADTRREVPCRTGLRGRDPQIHLVARVPASGYRTYLVVPGEPKAVKGEVRLRGNVFENRYYRVTLDRKTGGISSIYDKELRRELVDRRSPHVANQYIHEVPAVGKGQNGRNVILSKKPVEFSRVSPTRARIVERNLGPVWSSVTLETSGRIAPRLRHRIVLYDDLKRIDIFDTVDKTLTTDPEGLYYAFPFAFRRPTVKVEVADAVMEPEKEQLPATSHDWYSMQHFVDVSDGKAGVVWSSVEAPLVQFDEIQTGRWQHHLKINRGTLFAWIMNNYWTTNFRAGQGGEMTFHFALTSYRGRYSGRRATQFGRETHLPLITVPRTAGRGGTLPRAGASLFTVEPGNVIIAAVKRAEDDRGLMVRLYETQGRNTEATLTTALGRGDMKAWLTNVVERNLHALPVRGKKVRVPVEAFGLVTLRLKPGR
;
A
#
# COMPACT_ATOMS: atom_id res chain seq x y z
N ARG A 1 -13.11 9.66 21.51
CA ARG A 1 -12.49 9.65 20.17
C ARG A 1 -13.63 9.67 19.17
N ALA A 2 -13.65 10.63 18.24
CA ALA A 2 -14.64 10.68 17.19
C ALA A 2 -14.02 11.36 15.97
N ASP A 3 -14.30 10.79 14.79
CA ASP A 3 -13.88 11.33 13.51
C ASP A 3 -14.91 12.33 12.94
N TRP A 4 -14.44 13.30 12.15
CA TRP A 4 -15.27 14.29 11.48
C TRP A 4 -15.15 14.14 9.95
N GLN A 5 -15.97 13.25 9.38
CA GLN A 5 -16.08 13.11 7.93
C GLN A 5 -16.91 14.22 7.30
N ASP A 6 -16.53 14.64 6.09
CA ASP A 6 -17.22 15.66 5.32
C ASP A 6 -17.74 15.10 3.97
N TRP A 7 -18.84 15.68 3.47
CA TRP A 7 -19.43 15.33 2.17
C TRP A 7 -18.63 15.81 0.96
N TRP A 8 -17.47 16.44 1.16
CA TRP A 8 -16.54 16.77 0.10
C TRP A 8 -15.30 15.87 0.08
N ALA A 9 -15.20 14.90 1.01
CA ALA A 9 -14.01 14.06 1.14
C ALA A 9 -13.81 13.06 -0.01
N ASP A 10 -14.79 12.86 -0.89
CA ASP A 10 -14.73 11.96 -2.06
C ASP A 10 -14.07 12.59 -3.30
N GLY A 11 -13.56 13.81 -3.16
CA GLY A 11 -13.06 14.61 -4.26
C GLY A 11 -11.72 14.15 -4.83
N ASN A 12 -10.93 13.46 -4.02
CA ASN A 12 -9.70 12.79 -4.43
C ASN A 12 -9.93 11.76 -5.54
N ALA A 13 -11.07 11.05 -5.55
CA ALA A 13 -11.41 10.11 -6.61
C ALA A 13 -11.81 10.81 -7.94
N SER A 14 -11.90 12.15 -7.97
CA SER A 14 -12.00 12.93 -9.22
C SER A 14 -10.68 13.07 -9.98
N ALA A 15 -9.56 12.75 -9.34
CA ALA A 15 -8.23 12.70 -9.95
C ALA A 15 -7.54 11.40 -9.54
N ALA A 16 -8.17 10.26 -9.86
CA ALA A 16 -7.80 8.95 -9.34
C ALA A 16 -6.35 8.56 -9.69
N TYR A 17 -5.87 8.87 -10.89
CA TYR A 17 -4.51 8.56 -11.31
C TYR A 17 -3.47 9.33 -10.48
N GLU A 18 -3.58 10.65 -10.41
CA GLU A 18 -2.63 11.47 -9.66
C GLU A 18 -2.76 11.25 -8.14
N THR A 19 -3.96 10.96 -7.64
CA THR A 19 -4.19 10.54 -6.24
C THR A 19 -3.46 9.24 -5.93
N ALA A 20 -3.55 8.24 -6.81
CA ALA A 20 -2.81 7.00 -6.66
C ALA A 20 -1.30 7.23 -6.66
N LEU A 21 -0.81 8.08 -7.56
CA LEU A 21 0.60 8.45 -7.63
C LEU A 21 1.07 9.14 -6.33
N SER A 22 0.31 10.13 -5.85
CA SER A 22 0.61 10.88 -4.63
C SER A 22 0.59 9.98 -3.39
N ARG A 23 -0.43 9.13 -3.22
CA ARG A 23 -0.51 8.13 -2.14
C ARG A 23 0.71 7.20 -2.13
N SER A 24 1.09 6.68 -3.30
CA SER A 24 2.30 5.83 -3.39
C SER A 24 3.59 6.61 -3.06
N THR A 25 3.61 7.90 -3.39
CA THR A 25 4.74 8.80 -3.14
C THR A 25 4.87 9.14 -1.66
N GLN A 26 3.77 9.36 -0.94
CA GLN A 26 3.77 9.55 0.51
C GLN A 26 4.45 8.36 1.23
N MET A 27 4.08 7.14 0.86
CA MET A 27 4.69 5.92 1.42
C MET A 27 6.16 5.78 1.03
N ARG A 28 6.49 6.09 -0.23
CA ARG A 28 7.86 6.08 -0.71
C ARG A 28 8.73 7.12 -0.01
N LEU A 29 8.20 8.29 0.31
CA LEU A 29 8.93 9.34 1.03
C LEU A 29 9.32 8.87 2.43
N LEU A 30 8.41 8.22 3.17
CA LEU A 30 8.73 7.65 4.49
C LEU A 30 9.87 6.62 4.41
N GLU A 31 9.82 5.73 3.41
CA GLU A 31 10.87 4.76 3.12
C GLU A 31 12.19 5.45 2.77
N THR A 32 12.17 6.37 1.81
CA THR A 32 13.35 7.09 1.32
C THR A 32 14.01 7.87 2.44
N GLU A 33 13.21 8.54 3.28
CA GLU A 33 13.70 9.34 4.38
C GLU A 33 14.43 8.48 5.42
N GLN A 34 13.86 7.32 5.75
CA GLN A 34 14.48 6.36 6.65
C GLN A 34 15.79 5.79 6.08
N LEU A 35 15.81 5.45 4.80
CA LEU A 35 17.02 4.96 4.12
C LEU A 35 18.09 6.05 4.07
N ALA A 36 17.74 7.27 3.69
CA ALA A 36 18.66 8.39 3.63
C ALA A 36 19.20 8.77 5.02
N ALA A 37 18.35 8.73 6.04
CA ALA A 37 18.74 8.93 7.43
C ALA A 37 19.77 7.89 7.87
N ALA A 38 19.51 6.60 7.60
CA ALA A 38 20.45 5.52 7.91
C ALA A 38 21.77 5.68 7.14
N SER A 39 21.70 5.88 5.83
CA SER A 39 22.87 6.07 4.96
C SER A 39 23.73 7.25 5.43
N SER A 40 23.13 8.36 5.84
CA SER A 40 23.85 9.57 6.30
C SER A 40 24.66 9.39 7.60
N THR A 41 24.54 8.23 8.26
CA THR A 41 25.32 7.88 9.46
C THR A 41 26.47 6.92 9.19
N LEU A 42 26.62 6.45 7.94
CA LEU A 42 27.71 5.58 7.52
C LEU A 42 28.97 6.40 7.19
N ASP A 43 30.14 5.76 7.23
CA ASP A 43 31.41 6.42 6.94
C ASP A 43 31.55 6.76 5.46
N GLY A 44 31.99 7.98 5.14
CA GLY A 44 32.12 8.44 3.75
C GLY A 44 30.79 8.59 3.01
N ALA A 45 29.67 8.64 3.75
CA ALA A 45 28.33 8.70 3.20
C ALA A 45 28.01 10.01 2.47
N ASP A 46 27.09 9.91 1.51
CA ASP A 46 26.44 11.06 0.90
C ASP A 46 25.73 11.92 1.95
N ARG A 47 25.70 13.23 1.70
CA ARG A 47 24.94 14.17 2.53
C ARG A 47 23.46 13.81 2.46
N TYR A 48 22.77 13.84 3.60
CA TYR A 48 21.32 13.68 3.66
C TYR A 48 20.65 14.63 2.66
N PRO A 49 19.81 14.14 1.72
CA PRO A 49 19.27 14.90 0.58
C PRO A 49 18.13 15.83 0.98
N ARG A 50 18.36 16.70 1.97
CA ARG A 50 17.33 17.56 2.60
C ARG A 50 16.55 18.37 1.58
N ALA A 51 17.23 19.14 0.73
CA ALA A 51 16.56 20.02 -0.23
C ALA A 51 15.65 19.25 -1.21
N GLN A 52 16.04 18.04 -1.60
CA GLN A 52 15.25 17.19 -2.50
C GLN A 52 14.03 16.60 -1.78
N LEU A 53 14.21 16.11 -0.54
CA LEU A 53 13.11 15.60 0.28
C LEU A 53 12.12 16.70 0.64
N ASP A 54 12.59 17.88 1.04
CA ASP A 54 11.74 19.03 1.38
C ASP A 54 10.92 19.46 0.15
N ALA A 55 11.53 19.49 -1.04
CA ALA A 55 10.81 19.79 -2.28
C ALA A 55 9.76 18.72 -2.61
N ALA A 56 10.08 17.43 -2.40
CA ALA A 56 9.15 16.34 -2.65
C ALA A 56 7.96 16.35 -1.68
N TYR A 57 8.19 16.57 -0.38
CA TYR A 57 7.12 16.72 0.61
C TYR A 57 6.24 17.94 0.31
N ARG A 58 6.86 19.07 -0.04
CA ARG A 58 6.13 20.30 -0.42
C ARG A 58 5.24 20.05 -1.63
N ASP A 59 5.79 19.50 -2.70
CA ASP A 59 5.03 19.24 -3.93
C ASP A 59 3.92 18.22 -3.66
N ASN A 60 4.19 17.12 -2.94
CA ASN A 60 3.14 16.16 -2.62
C ASN A 60 1.99 16.81 -1.81
N THR A 61 2.33 17.65 -0.84
CA THR A 61 1.34 18.39 -0.03
C THR A 61 0.53 19.38 -0.87
N PHE A 62 1.14 20.07 -1.84
CA PHE A 62 0.41 20.98 -2.74
C PHE A 62 -0.54 20.25 -3.69
N PHE A 63 -0.21 19.01 -4.09
CA PHE A 63 -1.16 18.18 -4.82
C PHE A 63 -2.40 17.87 -3.96
N ASP A 64 -2.20 17.52 -2.69
CA ASP A 64 -3.25 17.18 -1.73
C ASP A 64 -4.08 18.38 -1.22
N GLU A 65 -3.80 19.59 -1.71
CA GLU A 65 -4.63 20.77 -1.46
C GLU A 65 -6.09 20.51 -1.90
N HIS A 66 -7.06 20.96 -1.10
CA HIS A 66 -8.46 20.52 -1.17
C HIS A 66 -9.22 20.85 -2.47
N THR A 67 -8.69 21.75 -3.32
CA THR A 67 -9.28 22.13 -4.61
C THR A 67 -8.71 21.25 -5.72
N TRP A 68 -9.48 20.29 -6.23
CA TRP A 68 -8.99 19.27 -7.18
C TRP A 68 -9.01 19.69 -8.66
N GLY A 69 -9.53 20.87 -8.94
CA GLY A 69 -9.64 21.49 -10.26
C GLY A 69 -9.72 23.01 -10.15
N PHE A 70 -10.50 23.62 -11.03
CA PHE A 70 -10.72 25.07 -11.11
C PHE A 70 -12.21 25.38 -11.07
N HIS A 71 -12.63 26.57 -10.65
CA HIS A 71 -14.05 26.90 -10.45
C HIS A 71 -14.93 26.58 -11.67
N ASP A 72 -14.38 26.74 -12.87
CA ASP A 72 -15.00 26.52 -14.17
C ASP A 72 -14.76 25.12 -14.77
N SER A 73 -14.17 24.19 -14.00
CA SER A 73 -13.82 22.86 -14.49
C SER A 73 -15.01 22.08 -15.05
N ILE A 74 -16.22 22.31 -14.54
CA ILE A 74 -17.41 21.59 -14.95
C ILE A 74 -18.13 22.28 -16.12
N SER A 75 -18.22 23.61 -16.11
CA SER A 75 -18.88 24.42 -17.14
C SER A 75 -18.06 24.52 -18.43
N HIS A 76 -16.74 24.71 -18.30
CA HIS A 76 -15.81 24.89 -19.41
C HIS A 76 -14.57 23.99 -19.26
N PRO A 77 -14.75 22.65 -19.24
CA PRO A 77 -13.68 21.68 -18.93
C PRO A 77 -12.46 21.80 -19.86
N TRP A 78 -12.66 22.29 -21.07
CA TRP A 78 -11.61 22.40 -22.09
C TRP A 78 -11.06 23.81 -22.27
N SER A 79 -11.46 24.77 -21.43
CA SER A 79 -10.92 26.13 -21.50
C SER A 79 -9.41 26.13 -21.21
N PRO A 80 -8.62 27.02 -21.82
CA PRO A 80 -7.20 27.14 -21.54
C PRO A 80 -6.90 27.33 -20.04
N ALA A 81 -7.75 28.08 -19.33
CA ALA A 81 -7.61 28.29 -17.89
C ALA A 81 -7.75 26.99 -17.08
N VAL A 82 -8.78 26.18 -17.35
CA VAL A 82 -8.98 24.89 -16.66
C VAL A 82 -7.83 23.94 -16.94
N GLN A 83 -7.40 23.84 -18.20
CA GLN A 83 -6.29 22.98 -18.60
C GLN A 83 -4.97 23.42 -17.96
N ALA A 84 -4.69 24.74 -17.90
CA ALA A 84 -3.49 25.27 -17.26
C ALA A 84 -3.45 25.00 -15.75
N HIS A 85 -4.56 25.21 -15.03
CA HIS A 85 -4.65 24.92 -13.59
C HIS A 85 -4.50 23.43 -13.32
N TRP A 86 -5.14 22.58 -14.12
CA TRP A 86 -4.98 21.13 -13.99
C TRP A 86 -3.53 20.70 -14.23
N ASN A 87 -2.89 21.19 -15.30
CA ASN A 87 -1.49 20.90 -15.58
C ASN A 87 -0.58 21.34 -14.42
N HIS A 88 -0.82 22.51 -13.84
CA HIS A 88 -0.07 22.97 -12.67
C HIS A 88 -0.29 22.07 -11.45
N LYS A 89 -1.55 21.75 -11.10
CA LYS A 89 -1.87 20.90 -9.95
C LYS A 89 -1.29 19.49 -10.13
N ALA A 90 -1.56 18.85 -11.26
CA ALA A 90 -1.07 17.51 -11.56
C ALA A 90 0.46 17.44 -11.52
N SER A 91 1.16 18.49 -11.99
CA SER A 91 2.63 18.53 -11.99
C SER A 91 3.23 18.33 -10.60
N PHE A 92 2.55 18.76 -9.53
CA PHE A 92 3.02 18.55 -8.16
C PHE A 92 3.15 17.05 -7.81
N ALA A 93 2.16 16.22 -8.17
CA ALA A 93 2.23 14.78 -7.94
C ALA A 93 3.41 14.13 -8.68
N TYR A 94 3.62 14.51 -9.95
CA TYR A 94 4.72 13.98 -10.76
C TYR A 94 6.10 14.43 -10.27
N ARG A 95 6.28 15.72 -9.94
CA ARG A 95 7.55 16.23 -9.41
C ARG A 95 7.90 15.62 -8.06
N ALA A 96 6.91 15.45 -7.19
CA ALA A 96 7.09 14.77 -5.91
C ALA A 96 7.56 13.32 -6.10
N ALA A 97 6.90 12.57 -6.99
CA ALA A 97 7.27 11.18 -7.30
C ALA A 97 8.70 11.07 -7.85
N MET A 98 9.07 11.93 -8.80
CA MET A 98 10.42 11.98 -9.37
C MET A 98 11.48 12.29 -8.30
N ALA A 99 11.27 13.35 -7.51
CA ALA A 99 12.22 13.73 -6.46
C ALA A 99 12.37 12.65 -5.38
N ALA A 100 11.27 11.99 -5.01
CA ALA A 100 11.29 10.86 -4.08
C ALA A 100 12.08 9.67 -4.65
N ASP A 101 11.90 9.33 -5.93
CA ASP A 101 12.63 8.23 -6.58
C ASP A 101 14.13 8.50 -6.70
N ASP A 102 14.53 9.73 -7.06
CA ASP A 102 15.94 10.11 -7.17
C ASP A 102 16.64 10.04 -5.81
N ALA A 103 16.03 10.61 -4.77
CA ALA A 103 16.54 10.55 -3.41
C ALA A 103 16.64 9.09 -2.92
N ARG A 104 15.65 8.25 -3.27
CA ARG A 104 15.64 6.82 -2.94
C ARG A 104 16.75 6.05 -3.61
N ALA A 105 16.95 6.25 -4.91
CA ALA A 105 17.99 5.58 -5.68
C ALA A 105 19.38 5.87 -5.11
N ASN A 106 19.64 7.12 -4.73
CA ASN A 106 20.90 7.51 -4.09
C ASN A 106 21.04 6.85 -2.71
N ALA A 107 20.03 6.97 -1.83
CA ALA A 107 20.08 6.37 -0.49
C ALA A 107 20.30 4.85 -0.53
N LEU A 108 19.64 4.15 -1.45
CA LEU A 108 19.79 2.72 -1.68
C LEU A 108 21.19 2.36 -2.17
N ARG A 109 21.76 3.15 -3.09
CA ARG A 109 23.13 2.94 -3.60
C ARG A 109 24.15 3.06 -2.47
N THR A 110 24.04 4.09 -1.63
CA THR A 110 24.93 4.29 -0.47
C THR A 110 24.80 3.13 0.52
N LEU A 111 23.57 2.78 0.92
CA LEU A 111 23.33 1.69 1.88
C LEU A 111 23.83 0.35 1.35
N ALA A 112 23.49 0.01 0.09
CA ALA A 112 23.90 -1.24 -0.52
C ALA A 112 25.42 -1.30 -0.75
N GLY A 113 26.04 -0.17 -1.09
CA GLY A 113 27.49 -0.05 -1.24
C GLY A 113 28.26 -0.32 0.05
N ASP A 114 27.73 0.12 1.19
CA ASP A 114 28.37 -0.11 2.49
C ASP A 114 28.24 -1.55 3.00
N ILE A 115 27.40 -2.39 2.41
CA ILE A 115 27.35 -3.82 2.80
C ILE A 115 28.64 -4.51 2.38
N LYS A 116 29.30 -5.18 3.33
CA LYS A 116 30.51 -6.00 3.13
C LYS A 116 30.37 -6.86 1.86
N GLY A 117 31.31 -6.70 0.94
CA GLY A 117 31.30 -7.39 -0.34
C GLY A 117 31.81 -8.83 -0.27
N GLY A 118 32.05 -9.42 -1.43
CA GLY A 118 32.72 -10.72 -1.54
C GLY A 118 32.77 -11.26 -2.96
N ARG A 119 33.07 -12.56 -3.09
CA ARG A 119 33.41 -13.20 -4.38
C ARG A 119 32.21 -13.41 -5.30
N GLU A 120 31.03 -13.58 -4.74
CA GLU A 120 29.80 -13.83 -5.49
C GLU A 120 28.98 -12.55 -5.69
N PRO A 121 28.36 -12.37 -6.88
CA PRO A 121 27.30 -11.39 -7.03
C PRO A 121 26.13 -11.73 -6.11
N ALA A 122 25.32 -10.73 -5.79
CA ALA A 122 24.26 -10.87 -4.80
C ALA A 122 23.02 -10.04 -5.13
N VAL A 123 21.92 -10.39 -4.50
CA VAL A 123 20.71 -9.58 -4.39
C VAL A 123 20.56 -9.18 -2.94
N VAL A 124 20.53 -7.88 -2.67
CA VAL A 124 20.18 -7.34 -1.36
C VAL A 124 18.69 -7.03 -1.37
N VAL A 125 17.97 -7.57 -0.38
CA VAL A 125 16.54 -7.28 -0.18
C VAL A 125 16.38 -6.47 1.09
N ILE A 126 15.72 -5.33 0.99
CA ILE A 126 15.56 -4.35 2.07
C ILE A 126 14.09 -4.28 2.48
N ASN A 127 13.85 -4.23 3.78
CA ASN A 127 12.55 -4.10 4.42
C ASN A 127 12.52 -2.78 5.19
N PRO A 128 11.71 -1.79 4.76
CA PRO A 128 11.59 -0.52 5.49
C PRO A 128 10.72 -0.63 6.74
N CYS A 129 9.85 -1.65 6.86
CA CYS A 129 8.95 -1.80 8.00
C CYS A 129 9.70 -2.15 9.29
N SER A 130 9.22 -1.68 10.45
CA SER A 130 9.89 -1.84 11.75
C SER A 130 9.73 -3.23 12.40
N TRP A 131 9.29 -4.23 11.64
CA TRP A 131 9.16 -5.63 12.06
C TRP A 131 9.74 -6.55 10.99
N ARG A 132 10.14 -7.77 11.40
CA ARG A 132 10.57 -8.80 10.46
C ARG A 132 9.42 -9.18 9.53
N ARG A 133 9.71 -9.29 8.24
CA ARG A 133 8.72 -9.59 7.20
C ARG A 133 9.18 -10.72 6.29
N ASN A 134 8.23 -11.57 5.90
CA ASN A 134 8.38 -12.52 4.81
C ASN A 134 7.50 -12.06 3.66
N ASP A 135 8.06 -11.75 2.49
CA ASP A 135 7.26 -11.33 1.33
C ASP A 135 7.97 -11.59 0.01
N LEU A 136 7.21 -11.47 -1.09
CA LEU A 136 7.72 -11.48 -2.44
C LEU A 136 8.68 -10.29 -2.66
N ALA A 137 9.91 -10.60 -3.02
CA ALA A 137 10.88 -9.68 -3.58
C ALA A 137 10.99 -9.91 -5.09
N ALA A 138 10.96 -8.83 -5.87
CA ALA A 138 11.03 -8.85 -7.32
C ALA A 138 12.27 -8.08 -7.81
N VAL A 139 13.32 -8.81 -8.14
CA VAL A 139 14.58 -8.27 -8.64
C VAL A 139 14.48 -8.07 -10.13
N VAL A 140 14.69 -6.86 -10.62
CA VAL A 140 14.83 -6.58 -12.06
C VAL A 140 16.30 -6.29 -12.32
N LEU A 141 16.90 -7.00 -13.28
CA LEU A 141 18.28 -6.78 -13.70
C LEU A 141 18.27 -5.88 -14.92
N ARG A 142 18.43 -4.58 -14.70
CA ARG A 142 18.42 -3.63 -15.81
C ARG A 142 19.75 -3.69 -16.54
N HIS A 143 19.73 -3.54 -17.87
CA HIS A 143 20.95 -3.51 -18.67
C HIS A 143 21.97 -2.47 -18.16
N GLU A 144 21.49 -1.33 -17.67
CA GLU A 144 22.31 -0.21 -17.16
C GLU A 144 23.06 -0.53 -15.86
N GLU A 145 22.58 -1.47 -15.06
CA GLU A 145 23.17 -1.81 -13.75
C GLU A 145 24.50 -2.57 -13.89
N ARG A 146 24.84 -3.04 -15.11
CA ARG A 146 26.06 -3.81 -15.42
C ARG A 146 26.27 -5.05 -14.55
N VAL A 147 25.24 -5.50 -13.82
CA VAL A 147 25.26 -6.72 -13.03
C VAL A 147 24.96 -7.90 -13.96
N ARG A 148 25.91 -8.82 -14.08
CA ARG A 148 25.75 -10.06 -14.86
C ARG A 148 25.65 -11.25 -13.91
N PHE A 149 24.57 -11.99 -14.03
CA PHE A 149 24.43 -13.28 -13.36
C PHE A 149 24.77 -14.42 -14.33
N PRO A 150 25.23 -15.57 -13.82
CA PRO A 150 25.38 -16.78 -14.63
C PRO A 150 24.05 -17.13 -15.32
N GLU A 151 24.11 -17.78 -16.49
CA GLU A 151 22.88 -18.22 -17.19
C GLU A 151 22.04 -19.17 -16.33
N LYS A 152 22.72 -20.05 -15.58
CA LYS A 152 22.12 -20.97 -14.62
C LYS A 152 22.67 -20.69 -13.24
N PHE A 153 21.78 -20.31 -12.33
CA PHE A 153 22.15 -19.95 -10.96
C PHE A 153 21.14 -20.45 -9.94
N ARG A 154 21.60 -20.49 -8.70
CA ARG A 154 20.79 -20.65 -7.50
C ARG A 154 20.93 -19.43 -6.63
N LEU A 155 19.88 -19.13 -5.86
CA LEU A 155 19.95 -18.16 -4.78
C LEU A 155 20.21 -18.87 -3.46
N VAL A 156 21.23 -18.44 -2.73
CA VAL A 156 21.52 -18.95 -1.38
C VAL A 156 21.61 -17.81 -0.38
N GLU A 157 21.20 -18.05 0.87
CA GLU A 157 21.40 -17.09 1.94
C GLU A 157 22.89 -16.88 2.21
N ALA A 158 23.31 -15.62 2.42
CA ALA A 158 24.72 -15.27 2.55
C ALA A 158 25.41 -15.78 3.83
N ASP A 159 24.65 -16.09 4.89
CA ASP A 159 25.15 -16.68 6.14
C ASP A 159 25.08 -18.21 6.13
N THR A 160 23.90 -18.79 5.89
CA THR A 160 23.67 -20.23 6.04
C THR A 160 24.00 -21.03 4.79
N ARG A 161 24.21 -20.36 3.64
CA ARG A 161 24.30 -20.97 2.31
C ARG A 161 23.08 -21.82 1.94
N ARG A 162 21.98 -21.72 2.69
CA ARG A 162 20.75 -22.45 2.39
C ARG A 162 20.14 -21.90 1.11
N GLU A 163 19.82 -22.80 0.20
CA GLU A 163 19.16 -22.47 -1.05
C GLU A 163 17.73 -21.96 -0.82
N VAL A 164 17.35 -20.92 -1.56
CA VAL A 164 16.03 -20.29 -1.51
C VAL A 164 15.35 -20.48 -2.85
N PRO A 165 14.10 -21.00 -2.87
CA PRO A 165 13.31 -21.08 -4.08
C PRO A 165 13.22 -19.73 -4.78
N CYS A 166 13.55 -19.70 -6.06
CA CYS A 166 13.37 -18.53 -6.89
C CYS A 166 12.71 -18.89 -8.21
N ARG A 167 12.11 -17.88 -8.84
CA ARG A 167 11.53 -17.97 -10.17
C ARG A 167 12.13 -16.89 -11.04
N THR A 168 12.67 -17.28 -12.19
CA THR A 168 13.15 -16.34 -13.21
C THR A 168 12.05 -16.05 -14.25
N GLY A 169 12.17 -14.91 -14.93
CA GLY A 169 11.28 -14.48 -15.98
C GLY A 169 11.79 -13.20 -16.64
N LEU A 170 10.93 -12.55 -17.41
CA LEU A 170 11.22 -11.27 -18.06
C LEU A 170 10.20 -10.23 -17.63
N ARG A 171 10.66 -9.00 -17.42
CA ARG A 171 9.84 -7.79 -17.34
C ARG A 171 10.14 -6.95 -18.58
N GLY A 172 9.29 -7.05 -19.60
CA GLY A 172 9.63 -6.53 -20.93
C GLY A 172 10.83 -7.28 -21.50
N ARG A 173 11.96 -6.59 -21.67
CA ARG A 173 13.23 -7.21 -22.10
C ARG A 173 14.21 -7.49 -20.95
N ASP A 174 13.95 -6.97 -19.76
CA ASP A 174 14.86 -7.10 -18.63
C ASP A 174 14.64 -8.44 -17.89
N PRO A 175 15.70 -9.20 -17.57
CA PRO A 175 15.61 -10.36 -16.70
C PRO A 175 15.05 -10.01 -15.31
N GLN A 176 14.18 -10.87 -14.80
CA GLN A 176 13.55 -10.71 -13.50
C GLN A 176 13.69 -11.98 -12.65
N ILE A 177 13.86 -11.80 -11.34
CA ILE A 177 13.91 -12.88 -10.35
C ILE A 177 12.90 -12.59 -9.24
N HIS A 178 12.11 -13.59 -8.88
CA HIS A 178 11.17 -13.56 -7.79
C HIS A 178 11.56 -14.56 -6.71
N LEU A 179 11.53 -14.15 -5.45
CA LEU A 179 11.71 -15.01 -4.29
C LEU A 179 10.85 -14.53 -3.12
N VAL A 180 10.46 -15.43 -2.22
CA VAL A 180 9.93 -15.03 -0.91
C VAL A 180 11.13 -14.80 0.01
N ALA A 181 11.43 -13.53 0.27
CA ALA A 181 12.55 -13.12 1.10
C ALA A 181 12.10 -12.97 2.57
N ARG A 182 12.99 -13.33 3.50
CA ARG A 182 12.80 -13.18 4.96
C ARG A 182 13.76 -12.12 5.46
N VAL A 183 13.24 -10.94 5.73
CA VAL A 183 14.05 -9.73 5.92
C VAL A 183 13.84 -9.19 7.34
N PRO A 184 14.92 -8.85 8.06
CA PRO A 184 14.81 -8.25 9.39
C PRO A 184 14.05 -6.91 9.38
N ALA A 185 13.65 -6.45 10.56
CA ALA A 185 13.00 -5.15 10.76
C ALA A 185 13.92 -4.00 10.34
N SER A 186 13.37 -3.04 9.59
CA SER A 186 14.06 -1.83 9.10
C SER A 186 15.50 -2.16 8.70
N GLY A 187 15.65 -3.09 7.78
CA GLY A 187 16.92 -3.79 7.59
C GLY A 187 16.99 -4.48 6.26
N TYR A 188 18.01 -5.33 6.10
CA TYR A 188 18.25 -6.03 4.85
C TYR A 188 18.70 -7.46 5.05
N ARG A 189 18.56 -8.26 3.99
CA ARG A 189 19.05 -9.64 3.87
C ARG A 189 19.74 -9.78 2.51
N THR A 190 20.87 -10.48 2.48
CA THR A 190 21.64 -10.70 1.26
C THR A 190 21.49 -12.15 0.79
N TYR A 191 21.15 -12.31 -0.48
CA TYR A 191 21.07 -13.59 -1.19
C TYR A 191 22.17 -13.63 -2.24
N LEU A 192 23.08 -14.60 -2.13
CA LEU A 192 24.18 -14.78 -3.08
C LEU A 192 23.66 -15.52 -4.31
N VAL A 193 24.13 -15.08 -5.48
CA VAL A 193 23.89 -15.73 -6.76
C VAL A 193 25.07 -16.65 -7.04
N VAL A 194 24.83 -17.96 -6.99
CA VAL A 194 25.87 -18.99 -7.19
C VAL A 194 25.58 -19.79 -8.46
N PRO A 195 26.60 -20.12 -9.28
CA PRO A 195 26.41 -20.98 -10.44
C PRO A 195 25.79 -22.33 -10.07
N GLY A 196 24.87 -22.82 -10.90
CA GLY A 196 24.25 -24.14 -10.76
C GLY A 196 22.76 -24.17 -11.06
N GLU A 197 22.21 -25.37 -11.15
CA GLU A 197 20.79 -25.59 -11.42
C GLU A 197 19.94 -25.32 -10.18
N PRO A 198 18.91 -24.44 -10.24
CA PRO A 198 18.00 -24.24 -9.12
C PRO A 198 17.29 -25.53 -8.76
N LYS A 199 17.20 -25.80 -7.45
CA LYS A 199 16.43 -26.91 -6.91
C LYS A 199 15.01 -26.80 -7.43
N ALA A 200 14.56 -27.85 -8.10
CA ALA A 200 13.19 -27.91 -8.59
C ALA A 200 12.23 -27.82 -7.39
N VAL A 201 11.45 -26.74 -7.37
CA VAL A 201 10.35 -26.58 -6.42
C VAL A 201 9.06 -26.83 -7.16
N LYS A 202 8.29 -27.81 -6.70
CA LYS A 202 6.91 -27.98 -7.18
C LYS A 202 6.07 -26.96 -6.43
N GLY A 203 5.57 -25.95 -7.14
CA GLY A 203 4.56 -25.06 -6.57
C GLY A 203 3.33 -25.87 -6.14
N GLU A 204 2.63 -25.42 -5.12
CA GLU A 204 1.38 -26.01 -4.64
C GLU A 204 0.16 -25.41 -5.32
N VAL A 205 0.33 -24.29 -6.02
CA VAL A 205 -0.79 -23.64 -6.67
C VAL A 205 -1.32 -24.48 -7.84
N ARG A 206 -2.63 -24.65 -7.91
CA ARG A 206 -3.34 -25.42 -8.95
C ARG A 206 -4.44 -24.57 -9.56
N LEU A 207 -4.65 -24.76 -10.86
CA LEU A 207 -5.79 -24.20 -11.59
C LEU A 207 -6.53 -25.34 -12.30
N ARG A 208 -7.80 -25.56 -11.95
CA ARG A 208 -8.69 -26.54 -12.60
C ARG A 208 -9.99 -25.85 -12.99
N GLY A 209 -10.23 -25.69 -14.29
CA GLY A 209 -11.43 -25.00 -14.79
C GLY A 209 -11.45 -23.52 -14.39
N ASN A 210 -12.29 -23.17 -13.41
CA ASN A 210 -12.40 -21.85 -12.80
C ASN A 210 -11.97 -21.83 -11.32
N VAL A 211 -11.41 -22.93 -10.80
CA VAL A 211 -10.93 -23.03 -9.42
C VAL A 211 -9.42 -22.86 -9.38
N PHE A 212 -8.96 -21.84 -8.65
CA PHE A 212 -7.56 -21.47 -8.45
C PHE A 212 -7.22 -21.59 -6.96
N GLU A 213 -6.26 -22.41 -6.57
CA GLU A 213 -6.02 -22.72 -5.16
C GLU A 213 -4.55 -22.93 -4.80
N ASN A 214 -4.17 -22.60 -3.55
CA ASN A 214 -2.89 -22.90 -2.91
C ASN A 214 -3.14 -23.60 -1.55
N ARG A 215 -2.16 -23.68 -0.64
CA ARG A 215 -2.36 -24.26 0.70
C ARG A 215 -3.34 -23.50 1.60
N TYR A 216 -3.49 -22.19 1.39
CA TYR A 216 -4.31 -21.33 2.26
C TYR A 216 -5.75 -21.19 1.75
N TYR A 217 -5.90 -20.98 0.44
CA TYR A 217 -7.14 -20.55 -0.19
C TYR A 217 -7.53 -21.46 -1.35
N ARG A 218 -8.83 -21.65 -1.50
CA ARG A 218 -9.46 -22.13 -2.74
C ARG A 218 -10.37 -21.03 -3.27
N VAL A 219 -10.02 -20.48 -4.43
CA VAL A 219 -10.67 -19.34 -5.08
C VAL A 219 -11.46 -19.82 -6.29
N THR A 220 -12.73 -19.44 -6.40
CA THR A 220 -13.57 -19.76 -7.58
C THR A 220 -13.83 -18.51 -8.40
N LEU A 221 -13.24 -18.46 -9.59
CA LEU A 221 -13.34 -17.35 -10.52
C LEU A 221 -14.75 -17.29 -11.14
N ASP A 222 -15.33 -16.09 -11.17
CA ASP A 222 -16.64 -15.83 -11.78
C ASP A 222 -16.48 -15.38 -13.25
N ARG A 223 -16.93 -16.21 -14.19
CA ARG A 223 -16.82 -15.92 -15.62
C ARG A 223 -17.92 -15.01 -16.16
N LYS A 224 -18.87 -14.59 -15.32
CA LYS A 224 -19.89 -13.60 -15.69
C LYS A 224 -19.34 -12.19 -15.50
N THR A 225 -18.88 -11.87 -14.29
CA THR A 225 -18.45 -10.52 -13.93
C THR A 225 -16.95 -10.28 -14.06
N GLY A 226 -16.13 -11.33 -14.06
CA GLY A 226 -14.68 -11.23 -13.96
C GLY A 226 -14.14 -11.27 -12.52
N GLY A 227 -15.02 -11.22 -11.53
CA GLY A 227 -14.67 -11.28 -10.10
C GLY A 227 -14.48 -12.71 -9.55
N ILE A 228 -14.74 -12.85 -8.26
CA ILE A 228 -14.48 -14.04 -7.45
C ILE A 228 -15.76 -14.43 -6.68
N SER A 229 -16.36 -15.56 -7.07
CA SER A 229 -17.61 -16.07 -6.49
C SER A 229 -17.45 -16.80 -5.15
N SER A 230 -16.23 -17.22 -4.80
CA SER A 230 -15.93 -17.93 -3.55
C SER A 230 -14.43 -17.80 -3.22
N ILE A 231 -14.13 -17.55 -1.95
CA ILE A 231 -12.79 -17.62 -1.36
C ILE A 231 -12.91 -18.46 -0.09
N TYR A 232 -12.58 -19.74 -0.21
CA TYR A 232 -12.57 -20.65 0.94
C TYR A 232 -11.19 -20.67 1.60
N ASP A 233 -11.11 -20.25 2.86
CA ASP A 233 -9.91 -20.39 3.69
C ASP A 233 -9.87 -21.81 4.28
N LYS A 234 -8.80 -22.55 3.94
CA LYS A 234 -8.57 -23.96 4.33
C LYS A 234 -8.16 -24.11 5.80
N GLU A 235 -7.48 -23.12 6.37
CA GLU A 235 -7.08 -23.10 7.79
C GLU A 235 -8.26 -22.73 8.69
N LEU A 236 -9.07 -21.76 8.28
CA LEU A 236 -10.30 -21.37 8.99
C LEU A 236 -11.44 -22.34 8.75
N ARG A 237 -11.37 -23.12 7.67
CA ARG A 237 -12.46 -23.97 7.15
C ARG A 237 -13.75 -23.16 6.95
N ARG A 238 -13.61 -22.00 6.32
CA ARG A 238 -14.67 -21.00 6.21
C ARG A 238 -14.69 -20.36 4.83
N GLU A 239 -15.90 -20.17 4.30
CA GLU A 239 -16.15 -19.32 3.14
C GLU A 239 -16.06 -17.85 3.55
N LEU A 240 -15.23 -17.07 2.84
CA LEU A 240 -15.00 -15.65 3.12
C LEU A 240 -15.88 -14.74 2.27
N VAL A 241 -16.44 -15.21 1.14
CA VAL A 241 -17.33 -14.42 0.28
C VAL A 241 -18.79 -14.80 0.53
N ASP A 242 -19.66 -13.83 0.79
CA ASP A 242 -21.09 -14.08 0.94
C ASP A 242 -21.71 -14.45 -0.42
N ARG A 243 -21.91 -15.75 -0.63
CA ARG A 243 -22.50 -16.30 -1.86
C ARG A 243 -23.97 -15.94 -2.05
N ARG A 244 -24.63 -15.31 -1.06
CA ARG A 244 -26.00 -14.80 -1.16
C ARG A 244 -26.06 -13.31 -1.51
N SER A 245 -24.91 -12.63 -1.53
CA SER A 245 -24.80 -11.25 -1.98
C SER A 245 -25.21 -11.13 -3.45
N PRO A 246 -25.83 -10.00 -3.87
CA PRO A 246 -26.05 -9.71 -5.29
C PRO A 246 -24.74 -9.44 -6.06
N HIS A 247 -23.64 -9.23 -5.33
CA HIS A 247 -22.31 -9.03 -5.88
C HIS A 247 -21.39 -10.21 -5.56
N VAL A 248 -20.37 -10.43 -6.39
CA VAL A 248 -19.22 -11.28 -6.08
C VAL A 248 -18.03 -10.42 -5.64
N ALA A 249 -17.00 -11.02 -5.03
CA ALA A 249 -15.80 -10.27 -4.64
C ALA A 249 -15.03 -9.80 -5.88
N ASN A 250 -14.44 -8.61 -5.82
CA ASN A 250 -13.77 -7.96 -6.93
C ASN A 250 -14.65 -7.72 -8.19
N GLN A 251 -15.94 -7.45 -7.98
CA GLN A 251 -16.85 -7.13 -9.10
C GLN A 251 -16.77 -5.64 -9.45
N TYR A 252 -16.40 -5.33 -10.69
CA TYR A 252 -16.48 -3.97 -11.23
C TYR A 252 -17.94 -3.52 -11.37
N ILE A 253 -18.23 -2.29 -10.93
CA ILE A 253 -19.54 -1.65 -11.03
C ILE A 253 -19.35 -0.24 -11.60
N HIS A 254 -20.10 0.08 -12.65
CA HIS A 254 -20.23 1.43 -13.17
C HIS A 254 -21.60 1.98 -12.79
N GLU A 255 -21.61 3.10 -12.07
CA GLU A 255 -22.77 3.78 -11.56
C GLU A 255 -22.98 5.12 -12.26
N VAL A 256 -24.20 5.37 -12.72
CA VAL A 256 -24.62 6.68 -13.28
C VAL A 256 -25.95 7.11 -12.65
N PRO A 257 -26.20 8.40 -12.44
CA PRO A 257 -27.51 8.89 -11.99
C PRO A 257 -28.62 8.43 -12.95
N ALA A 258 -29.70 7.87 -12.40
CA ALA A 258 -30.86 7.46 -13.17
C ALA A 258 -31.76 8.67 -13.45
N VAL A 259 -31.36 9.52 -14.41
CA VAL A 259 -32.09 10.74 -14.76
C VAL A 259 -32.78 10.64 -16.11
N GLY A 260 -33.88 11.37 -16.26
CA GLY A 260 -34.63 11.44 -17.52
C GLY A 260 -33.83 12.13 -18.63
N LYS A 261 -34.22 11.92 -19.89
CA LYS A 261 -33.60 12.61 -21.04
C LYS A 261 -33.66 14.13 -20.84
N GLY A 262 -32.52 14.81 -20.99
CA GLY A 262 -32.39 16.27 -20.85
C GLY A 262 -32.18 16.78 -19.42
N GLN A 263 -32.19 15.91 -18.40
CA GLN A 263 -31.84 16.29 -17.03
C GLN A 263 -30.33 16.24 -16.81
N ASN A 264 -29.80 17.23 -16.07
CA ASN A 264 -28.40 17.24 -15.66
C ASN A 264 -28.22 16.35 -14.43
N GLY A 265 -27.57 15.20 -14.59
CA GLY A 265 -27.35 14.22 -13.52
C GLY A 265 -26.60 14.79 -12.30
N ARG A 266 -25.74 15.80 -12.49
CA ARG A 266 -25.01 16.43 -11.38
C ARG A 266 -25.91 17.27 -10.48
N ASN A 267 -26.86 17.98 -11.07
CA ASN A 267 -27.79 18.82 -10.30
C ASN A 267 -28.68 17.97 -9.38
N VAL A 268 -29.02 16.75 -9.81
CA VAL A 268 -29.80 15.82 -8.98
C VAL A 268 -28.98 15.35 -7.78
N ILE A 269 -27.70 15.03 -7.96
CA ILE A 269 -26.78 14.64 -6.87
C ILE A 269 -26.61 15.78 -5.85
N LEU A 270 -26.41 17.02 -6.32
CA LEU A 270 -26.27 18.18 -5.46
C LEU A 270 -27.51 18.55 -4.66
N SER A 271 -28.68 18.10 -5.06
CA SER A 271 -29.95 18.52 -4.43
C SER A 271 -30.08 18.12 -2.96
N LYS A 272 -29.12 17.34 -2.43
CA LYS A 272 -29.11 16.77 -1.08
C LYS A 272 -30.37 15.95 -0.75
N LYS A 273 -30.95 15.37 -1.80
CA LYS A 273 -32.07 14.44 -1.72
C LYS A 273 -31.59 13.05 -2.16
N PRO A 274 -32.26 11.97 -1.71
CA PRO A 274 -32.01 10.64 -2.22
C PRO A 274 -32.04 10.59 -3.75
N VAL A 275 -30.97 10.06 -4.35
CA VAL A 275 -30.83 9.92 -5.81
C VAL A 275 -30.88 8.45 -6.20
N GLU A 276 -31.65 8.14 -7.25
CA GLU A 276 -31.62 6.82 -7.86
C GLU A 276 -30.44 6.70 -8.84
N PHE A 277 -29.79 5.54 -8.83
CA PHE A 277 -28.65 5.26 -9.69
C PHE A 277 -28.85 3.98 -10.49
N SER A 278 -28.43 4.01 -11.74
CA SER A 278 -28.29 2.82 -12.58
C SER A 278 -26.88 2.26 -12.43
N ARG A 279 -26.79 0.97 -12.07
CA ARG A 279 -25.53 0.28 -11.82
C ARG A 279 -25.40 -0.91 -12.76
N VAL A 280 -24.31 -0.96 -13.49
CA VAL A 280 -24.03 -2.03 -14.46
C VAL A 280 -22.68 -2.67 -14.19
N SER A 281 -22.64 -3.99 -14.33
CA SER A 281 -21.41 -4.79 -14.28
C SER A 281 -21.25 -5.55 -15.60
N PRO A 282 -20.03 -5.98 -15.94
CA PRO A 282 -19.81 -6.87 -17.05
C PRO A 282 -20.58 -8.18 -16.89
N THR A 283 -20.97 -8.77 -18.01
CA THR A 283 -21.79 -9.99 -18.06
C THR A 283 -21.08 -11.18 -18.66
N ARG A 284 -19.85 -10.98 -19.16
CA ARG A 284 -18.98 -12.04 -19.67
C ARG A 284 -17.51 -11.72 -19.42
N ALA A 285 -16.78 -12.66 -18.84
CA ALA A 285 -15.33 -12.59 -18.66
C ALA A 285 -14.66 -13.87 -19.17
N ARG A 286 -13.43 -13.73 -19.65
CA ARG A 286 -12.61 -14.84 -20.14
C ARG A 286 -11.25 -14.87 -19.45
N ILE A 287 -10.75 -16.06 -19.17
CA ILE A 287 -9.36 -16.21 -18.72
C ILE A 287 -8.46 -16.02 -19.94
N VAL A 288 -7.62 -14.99 -19.93
CA VAL A 288 -6.70 -14.66 -21.03
C VAL A 288 -5.25 -15.04 -20.73
N GLU A 289 -4.91 -15.20 -19.45
CA GLU A 289 -3.52 -15.47 -19.04
C GLU A 289 -3.50 -16.43 -17.85
N ARG A 290 -2.58 -17.39 -17.90
CA ARG A 290 -2.33 -18.36 -16.83
C ARG A 290 -0.85 -18.42 -16.59
N ASN A 291 -0.44 -18.04 -15.39
CA ASN A 291 0.96 -17.93 -15.04
C ASN A 291 1.21 -18.75 -13.77
N LEU A 292 1.55 -20.03 -13.93
CA LEU A 292 1.77 -20.93 -12.80
C LEU A 292 3.27 -21.04 -12.49
N GLY A 293 3.62 -20.94 -11.21
CA GLY A 293 5.01 -20.97 -10.77
C GLY A 293 5.18 -21.38 -9.30
N PRO A 294 6.42 -21.69 -8.89
CA PRO A 294 6.71 -22.25 -7.57
C PRO A 294 6.70 -21.25 -6.42
N VAL A 295 6.82 -19.95 -6.72
CA VAL A 295 6.86 -18.88 -5.70
C VAL A 295 5.49 -18.21 -5.60
N TRP A 296 4.91 -17.93 -6.75
CA TRP A 296 3.59 -17.34 -6.92
C TRP A 296 3.02 -17.81 -8.25
N SER A 297 1.71 -17.75 -8.34
CA SER A 297 0.96 -18.00 -9.57
C SER A 297 -0.11 -16.93 -9.75
N SER A 298 -0.50 -16.64 -10.99
CA SER A 298 -1.59 -15.73 -11.28
C SER A 298 -2.50 -16.23 -12.39
N VAL A 299 -3.75 -15.77 -12.35
CA VAL A 299 -4.73 -15.92 -13.43
C VAL A 299 -5.28 -14.56 -13.78
N THR A 300 -5.30 -14.22 -15.06
CA THR A 300 -5.88 -12.95 -15.52
C THR A 300 -7.19 -13.20 -16.26
N LEU A 301 -8.26 -12.57 -15.77
CA LEU A 301 -9.52 -12.47 -16.49
C LEU A 301 -9.57 -11.15 -17.26
N GLU A 302 -10.20 -11.18 -18.42
CA GLU A 302 -10.49 -9.99 -19.22
C GLU A 302 -12.00 -9.90 -19.45
N THR A 303 -12.52 -8.68 -19.34
CA THR A 303 -13.91 -8.34 -19.59
C THR A 303 -14.02 -6.91 -20.11
N SER A 304 -15.24 -6.44 -20.37
CA SER A 304 -15.52 -5.08 -20.84
C SER A 304 -16.80 -4.55 -20.21
N GLY A 305 -16.80 -3.25 -19.92
CA GLY A 305 -17.93 -2.50 -19.41
C GLY A 305 -18.40 -1.43 -20.39
N ARG A 306 -19.44 -0.68 -20.00
CA ARG A 306 -20.05 0.37 -20.85
C ARG A 306 -19.06 1.48 -21.24
N ILE A 307 -18.27 1.96 -20.28
CA ILE A 307 -17.28 3.04 -20.47
C ILE A 307 -15.85 2.53 -20.41
N ALA A 308 -15.65 1.28 -19.96
CA ALA A 308 -14.36 0.63 -19.84
C ALA A 308 -14.26 -0.51 -20.88
N PRO A 309 -13.86 -0.22 -22.14
CA PRO A 309 -13.79 -1.23 -23.20
C PRO A 309 -12.85 -2.38 -22.86
N ARG A 310 -11.89 -2.18 -21.95
CA ARG A 310 -11.00 -3.24 -21.46
C ARG A 310 -10.84 -3.17 -19.95
N LEU A 311 -11.20 -4.26 -19.29
CA LEU A 311 -10.98 -4.51 -17.87
C LEU A 311 -10.15 -5.78 -17.75
N ARG A 312 -9.03 -5.74 -17.02
CA ARG A 312 -8.22 -6.94 -16.70
C ARG A 312 -8.12 -7.13 -15.19
N HIS A 313 -8.50 -8.31 -14.72
CA HIS A 313 -8.44 -8.70 -13.31
C HIS A 313 -7.39 -9.79 -13.14
N ARG A 314 -6.20 -9.44 -12.64
CA ARG A 314 -5.12 -10.40 -12.38
C ARG A 314 -5.11 -10.78 -10.91
N ILE A 315 -5.45 -12.02 -10.62
CA ILE A 315 -5.52 -12.58 -9.27
C ILE A 315 -4.27 -13.42 -9.02
N VAL A 316 -3.58 -13.14 -7.92
CA VAL A 316 -2.30 -13.77 -7.55
C VAL A 316 -2.47 -14.57 -6.25
N LEU A 317 -1.99 -15.81 -6.27
CA LEU A 317 -1.83 -16.65 -5.10
C LEU A 317 -0.36 -17.01 -4.92
N TYR A 318 0.09 -16.99 -3.67
CA TYR A 318 1.46 -17.32 -3.29
C TYR A 318 1.57 -18.74 -2.79
N ASP A 319 2.75 -19.34 -2.93
CA ASP A 319 2.98 -20.68 -2.37
C ASP A 319 3.03 -20.64 -0.83
N ASP A 320 3.80 -19.68 -0.28
CA ASP A 320 4.13 -19.61 1.15
C ASP A 320 3.71 -18.29 1.81
N LEU A 321 2.80 -17.53 1.19
CA LEU A 321 2.19 -16.32 1.78
C LEU A 321 0.67 -16.48 1.84
N LYS A 322 0.11 -16.28 3.04
CA LYS A 322 -1.34 -16.23 3.24
C LYS A 322 -1.90 -14.87 2.80
N ARG A 323 -1.87 -14.60 1.50
CA ARG A 323 -2.37 -13.37 0.87
C ARG A 323 -2.97 -13.68 -0.50
N ILE A 324 -4.01 -12.94 -0.87
CA ILE A 324 -4.50 -12.84 -2.24
C ILE A 324 -4.24 -11.40 -2.67
N ASP A 325 -3.53 -11.23 -3.78
CA ASP A 325 -3.38 -9.93 -4.44
C ASP A 325 -4.22 -9.91 -5.71
N ILE A 326 -4.87 -8.78 -5.96
CA ILE A 326 -5.71 -8.55 -7.11
C ILE A 326 -5.27 -7.24 -7.77
N PHE A 327 -4.90 -7.30 -9.04
CA PHE A 327 -4.51 -6.15 -9.85
C PHE A 327 -5.57 -5.94 -10.92
N ASP A 328 -6.30 -4.85 -10.79
CA ASP A 328 -7.41 -4.48 -11.66
C ASP A 328 -7.00 -3.33 -12.57
N THR A 329 -6.77 -3.62 -13.83
CA THR A 329 -6.50 -2.61 -14.85
C THR A 329 -7.81 -2.19 -15.52
N VAL A 330 -8.15 -0.92 -15.38
CA VAL A 330 -9.30 -0.25 -15.99
C VAL A 330 -8.81 0.66 -17.09
N ASP A 331 -9.11 0.31 -18.34
CA ASP A 331 -8.91 1.17 -19.51
C ASP A 331 -10.28 1.71 -19.93
N LYS A 332 -10.50 3.01 -19.71
CA LYS A 332 -11.79 3.67 -19.92
C LYS A 332 -11.72 4.85 -20.87
N THR A 333 -12.83 5.05 -21.57
CA THR A 333 -13.06 6.28 -22.33
C THR A 333 -13.28 7.46 -21.38
N LEU A 334 -12.83 8.64 -21.80
CA LEU A 334 -13.12 9.87 -21.08
C LEU A 334 -14.59 10.23 -21.26
N THR A 335 -15.27 10.53 -20.16
CA THR A 335 -16.60 11.13 -20.18
C THR A 335 -16.65 12.29 -19.20
N THR A 336 -17.46 13.28 -19.54
CA THR A 336 -17.83 14.36 -18.62
C THR A 336 -19.23 14.16 -18.07
N ASP A 337 -19.94 13.09 -18.41
CA ASP A 337 -21.19 12.74 -17.73
C ASP A 337 -20.89 12.24 -16.31
N PRO A 338 -21.76 12.50 -15.32
CA PRO A 338 -21.56 12.05 -13.94
C PRO A 338 -21.56 10.51 -13.84
N GLU A 339 -20.47 9.96 -13.31
CA GLU A 339 -20.22 8.53 -13.13
C GLU A 339 -19.46 8.25 -11.82
N GLY A 340 -19.57 7.01 -11.36
CA GLY A 340 -18.81 6.45 -10.25
C GLY A 340 -18.44 5.01 -10.54
N LEU A 341 -17.21 4.63 -10.23
CA LEU A 341 -16.67 3.30 -10.50
C LEU A 341 -16.30 2.62 -9.19
N TYR A 342 -16.69 1.35 -9.03
CA TYR A 342 -16.46 0.60 -7.80
C TYR A 342 -15.95 -0.81 -8.05
N TYR A 343 -15.28 -1.37 -7.04
CA TYR A 343 -15.09 -2.81 -6.87
C TYR A 343 -15.75 -3.30 -5.58
N ALA A 344 -16.65 -4.28 -5.68
CA ALA A 344 -17.38 -4.82 -4.53
C ALA A 344 -16.64 -6.00 -3.86
N PHE A 345 -16.68 -6.07 -2.53
CA PHE A 345 -16.12 -7.15 -1.71
C PHE A 345 -17.11 -7.57 -0.63
N PRO A 346 -18.02 -8.52 -0.92
CA PRO A 346 -19.05 -8.96 0.01
C PRO A 346 -18.51 -10.03 0.96
N PHE A 347 -17.83 -9.65 2.04
CA PHE A 347 -17.29 -10.63 2.98
C PHE A 347 -18.41 -11.27 3.83
N ALA A 348 -18.32 -12.59 4.04
CA ALA A 348 -19.30 -13.44 4.72
C ALA A 348 -19.31 -13.28 6.25
N PHE A 349 -19.44 -12.03 6.72
CA PHE A 349 -19.62 -11.67 8.12
C PHE A 349 -20.97 -10.97 8.30
N ARG A 350 -21.76 -11.43 9.26
CA ARG A 350 -23.07 -10.84 9.61
C ARG A 350 -22.90 -9.94 10.83
N ARG A 351 -23.43 -8.72 10.76
CA ARG A 351 -23.26 -7.66 11.78
C ARG A 351 -21.79 -7.57 12.24
N PRO A 352 -20.85 -7.38 11.29
CA PRO A 352 -19.43 -7.38 11.61
C PRO A 352 -19.05 -6.16 12.46
N THR A 353 -17.91 -6.28 13.13
CA THR A 353 -17.11 -5.12 13.51
C THR A 353 -16.27 -4.72 12.28
N VAL A 354 -16.35 -3.44 11.90
CA VAL A 354 -15.51 -2.86 10.86
C VAL A 354 -14.54 -1.89 11.52
N LYS A 355 -13.25 -2.00 11.20
CA LYS A 355 -12.23 -1.01 11.60
C LYS A 355 -11.58 -0.46 10.33
N VAL A 356 -11.56 0.87 10.19
CA VAL A 356 -10.90 1.56 9.07
C VAL A 356 -9.75 2.40 9.61
N GLU A 357 -8.59 2.31 8.98
CA GLU A 357 -7.47 3.20 9.27
C GLU A 357 -7.71 4.57 8.62
N VAL A 358 -7.72 5.60 9.45
CA VAL A 358 -7.79 7.01 9.05
C VAL A 358 -6.49 7.71 9.46
N ALA A 359 -6.35 9.00 9.20
CA ALA A 359 -5.11 9.73 9.50
C ALA A 359 -4.72 9.58 10.98
N ASP A 360 -3.55 8.97 11.23
CA ASP A 360 -2.98 8.67 12.56
C ASP A 360 -3.92 7.94 13.54
N ALA A 361 -4.90 7.20 13.01
CA ALA A 361 -5.94 6.60 13.83
C ALA A 361 -6.57 5.36 13.19
N VAL A 362 -7.28 4.59 14.01
CA VAL A 362 -8.20 3.54 13.54
C VAL A 362 -9.54 3.79 14.21
N MET A 363 -10.60 3.80 13.42
CA MET A 363 -11.95 4.04 13.91
C MET A 363 -12.90 2.92 13.50
N GLU A 364 -13.98 2.77 14.25
CA GLU A 364 -15.18 2.03 13.88
C GLU A 364 -16.22 3.01 13.31
N PRO A 365 -16.57 2.89 12.02
CA PRO A 365 -17.67 3.63 11.40
C PRO A 365 -18.94 3.62 12.26
N GLU A 366 -19.73 4.70 12.22
CA GLU A 366 -20.90 4.97 13.09
C GLU A 366 -20.56 5.18 14.58
N LYS A 367 -19.72 4.31 15.18
CA LYS A 367 -19.49 4.33 16.63
C LYS A 367 -18.47 5.37 17.09
N GLU A 368 -17.41 5.54 16.32
CA GLU A 368 -16.29 6.44 16.63
C GLU A 368 -16.31 7.65 15.68
N GLN A 369 -17.50 8.22 15.48
CA GLN A 369 -17.78 9.30 14.54
C GLN A 369 -18.68 10.35 15.18
N LEU A 370 -18.48 11.64 14.83
CA LEU A 370 -19.33 12.72 15.32
C LEU A 370 -20.72 12.66 14.67
N PRO A 371 -21.80 13.01 15.41
CA PRO A 371 -23.14 13.11 14.83
C PRO A 371 -23.20 14.19 13.74
N ALA A 372 -24.16 14.07 12.81
CA ALA A 372 -24.38 15.03 11.72
C ALA A 372 -23.20 15.21 10.74
N THR A 373 -22.29 14.22 10.68
CA THR A 373 -21.20 14.14 9.69
C THR A 373 -21.55 13.15 8.57
N SER A 374 -20.74 13.10 7.51
CA SER A 374 -21.00 12.19 6.39
C SER A 374 -20.80 10.73 6.79
N HIS A 375 -21.84 9.91 6.63
CA HIS A 375 -21.79 8.47 6.83
C HIS A 375 -21.83 7.69 5.50
N ASP A 376 -21.69 8.40 4.37
CA ASP A 376 -21.85 7.82 3.04
C ASP A 376 -20.56 7.14 2.55
N TRP A 377 -19.39 7.62 2.96
CA TRP A 377 -18.07 7.09 2.57
C TRP A 377 -16.99 7.43 3.59
N TYR A 378 -15.85 6.75 3.47
CA TYR A 378 -14.68 6.94 4.32
C TYR A 378 -13.40 7.01 3.47
N SER A 379 -12.46 7.83 3.91
CA SER A 379 -11.10 7.90 3.34
C SER A 379 -10.13 7.05 4.16
N MET A 380 -9.80 5.88 3.62
CA MET A 380 -8.85 4.93 4.19
C MET A 380 -7.39 5.32 3.91
N GLN A 381 -6.54 5.12 4.91
CA GLN A 381 -5.08 5.16 4.75
C GLN A 381 -4.58 3.87 4.10
N HIS A 382 -4.45 2.76 4.85
CA HIS A 382 -3.92 1.51 4.30
C HIS A 382 -4.85 0.30 4.41
N PHE A 383 -5.73 0.22 5.41
CA PHE A 383 -6.54 -1.00 5.59
C PHE A 383 -7.97 -0.75 6.08
N VAL A 384 -8.82 -1.73 5.76
CA VAL A 384 -10.08 -2.04 6.43
C VAL A 384 -10.00 -3.45 7.01
N ASP A 385 -10.41 -3.63 8.26
CA ASP A 385 -10.67 -4.92 8.87
C ASP A 385 -12.18 -5.16 8.99
N VAL A 386 -12.64 -6.34 8.57
CA VAL A 386 -14.02 -6.80 8.74
C VAL A 386 -13.99 -8.12 9.50
N SER A 387 -14.58 -8.17 10.70
CA SER A 387 -14.49 -9.34 11.58
C SER A 387 -15.75 -9.58 12.41
N ASP A 388 -15.92 -10.80 12.92
CA ASP A 388 -17.03 -11.21 13.79
C ASP A 388 -16.59 -11.63 15.20
N GLY A 389 -15.37 -11.27 15.58
CA GLY A 389 -14.74 -11.63 16.85
C GLY A 389 -14.20 -13.07 16.93
N LYS A 390 -14.53 -13.94 15.96
CA LYS A 390 -13.98 -15.30 15.85
C LYS A 390 -13.02 -15.45 14.66
N ALA A 391 -13.27 -14.72 13.59
CA ALA A 391 -12.38 -14.58 12.45
C ALA A 391 -12.56 -13.20 11.80
N GLY A 392 -11.65 -12.82 10.92
CA GLY A 392 -11.75 -11.60 10.15
C GLY A 392 -10.95 -11.64 8.86
N VAL A 393 -11.20 -10.64 8.02
CA VAL A 393 -10.43 -10.32 6.82
C VAL A 393 -9.82 -8.93 7.02
N VAL A 394 -8.52 -8.81 6.76
CA VAL A 394 -7.89 -7.50 6.53
C VAL A 394 -7.81 -7.30 5.02
N TRP A 395 -8.34 -6.17 4.55
CA TRP A 395 -8.36 -5.75 3.16
C TRP A 395 -7.61 -4.42 3.04
N SER A 396 -6.81 -4.28 1.98
CA SER A 396 -5.97 -3.12 1.70
C SER A 396 -6.18 -2.69 0.25
N SER A 397 -6.26 -1.39 0.00
CA SER A 397 -6.23 -0.79 -1.34
C SER A 397 -5.11 0.23 -1.43
N VAL A 398 -4.23 0.07 -2.42
CA VAL A 398 -3.07 0.94 -2.58
C VAL A 398 -3.46 2.28 -3.20
N GLU A 399 -4.13 2.22 -4.36
CA GLU A 399 -4.42 3.40 -5.17
C GLU A 399 -5.73 4.10 -4.76
N ALA A 400 -6.77 3.35 -4.39
CA ALA A 400 -8.09 3.90 -4.11
C ALA A 400 -8.29 4.10 -2.59
N PRO A 401 -8.36 5.35 -2.10
CA PRO A 401 -8.57 5.63 -0.68
C PRO A 401 -10.03 5.48 -0.24
N LEU A 402 -10.99 5.63 -1.14
CA LEU A 402 -12.40 5.72 -0.76
C LEU A 402 -13.03 4.34 -0.61
N VAL A 403 -13.79 4.18 0.48
CA VAL A 403 -14.54 2.97 0.77
C VAL A 403 -15.94 3.29 1.28
N GLN A 404 -16.91 2.46 0.90
CA GLN A 404 -18.28 2.49 1.43
C GLN A 404 -18.62 1.13 2.03
N PHE A 405 -19.46 1.11 3.07
CA PHE A 405 -19.80 -0.11 3.82
C PHE A 405 -21.27 -0.49 3.69
N ASP A 406 -21.52 -1.79 3.77
CA ASP A 406 -22.82 -2.46 3.66
C ASP A 406 -23.47 -2.37 2.27
N GLU A 407 -23.64 -1.16 1.73
CA GLU A 407 -24.17 -0.84 0.41
C GLU A 407 -23.38 0.33 -0.21
N ILE A 408 -23.59 0.58 -1.51
CA ILE A 408 -23.17 1.86 -2.10
C ILE A 408 -24.16 2.94 -1.61
N GLN A 409 -23.65 3.86 -0.80
CA GLN A 409 -24.39 4.90 -0.10
C GLN A 409 -24.45 6.24 -0.85
N THR A 410 -23.73 6.37 -1.97
CA THR A 410 -23.71 7.58 -2.81
C THR A 410 -25.12 8.14 -3.04
N GLY A 411 -25.28 9.45 -2.78
CA GLY A 411 -26.54 10.16 -2.96
C GLY A 411 -27.63 9.88 -1.90
N ARG A 412 -27.32 9.17 -0.81
CA ARG A 412 -28.28 8.95 0.30
C ARG A 412 -28.24 10.02 1.39
N TRP A 413 -27.12 10.76 1.53
CA TRP A 413 -26.96 11.84 2.50
C TRP A 413 -27.22 11.38 3.94
N GLN A 414 -26.59 10.27 4.33
CA GLN A 414 -26.85 9.63 5.61
C GLN A 414 -26.13 10.32 6.76
N HIS A 415 -26.86 10.44 7.87
CA HIS A 415 -26.33 10.82 9.17
C HIS A 415 -26.11 9.62 10.10
N HIS A 416 -26.50 8.42 9.66
CA HIS A 416 -26.36 7.16 10.38
C HIS A 416 -26.06 6.03 9.39
N LEU A 417 -25.11 5.17 9.73
CA LEU A 417 -24.73 4.00 8.96
C LEU A 417 -25.01 2.71 9.74
N LYS A 418 -25.84 1.86 9.16
CA LYS A 418 -26.12 0.52 9.71
C LYS A 418 -25.37 -0.56 8.94
N ILE A 419 -24.31 -1.10 9.54
CA ILE A 419 -23.51 -2.19 8.95
C ILE A 419 -24.08 -3.55 9.38
N ASN A 420 -24.87 -4.19 8.51
CA ASN A 420 -25.44 -5.52 8.75
C ASN A 420 -24.68 -6.63 8.04
N ARG A 421 -23.96 -6.31 6.96
CA ARG A 421 -23.18 -7.20 6.11
C ARG A 421 -21.72 -6.76 6.08
N GLY A 422 -20.81 -7.71 5.92
CA GLY A 422 -19.38 -7.48 5.71
C GLY A 422 -19.02 -6.99 4.30
N THR A 423 -19.97 -6.40 3.59
CA THR A 423 -19.73 -5.87 2.25
C THR A 423 -19.03 -4.53 2.34
N LEU A 424 -17.95 -4.37 1.59
CA LEU A 424 -17.34 -3.08 1.32
C LEU A 424 -17.24 -2.84 -0.19
N PHE A 425 -17.23 -1.57 -0.58
CA PHE A 425 -17.07 -1.13 -1.95
C PHE A 425 -15.87 -0.19 -2.03
N ALA A 426 -14.84 -0.59 -2.75
CA ALA A 426 -13.74 0.31 -3.10
C ALA A 426 -14.26 1.29 -4.14
N TRP A 427 -14.31 2.57 -3.82
CA TRP A 427 -14.78 3.62 -4.73
C TRP A 427 -13.58 4.21 -5.44
N ILE A 428 -13.32 3.68 -6.64
CA ILE A 428 -12.05 3.86 -7.33
C ILE A 428 -11.97 5.15 -8.14
N MET A 429 -13.11 5.74 -8.49
CA MET A 429 -13.20 6.94 -9.32
C MET A 429 -14.61 7.55 -9.26
N ASN A 430 -14.71 8.89 -9.33
CA ASN A 430 -15.98 9.59 -9.61
C ASN A 430 -15.76 10.92 -10.36
N ASN A 431 -16.84 11.54 -10.84
CA ASN A 431 -16.83 12.93 -11.35
C ASN A 431 -18.19 13.63 -11.11
N TYR A 432 -18.83 13.34 -9.97
CA TYR A 432 -20.17 13.83 -9.61
C TYR A 432 -20.27 15.33 -9.34
N TRP A 433 -19.11 15.98 -9.21
CA TRP A 433 -18.91 17.36 -8.82
C TRP A 433 -19.44 18.39 -9.80
N THR A 434 -19.74 19.58 -9.27
CA THR A 434 -20.34 20.71 -10.00
C THR A 434 -19.50 21.97 -10.02
N THR A 435 -18.41 21.99 -9.27
CA THR A 435 -17.41 23.06 -9.28
C THR A 435 -16.04 22.42 -9.05
N ASN A 436 -14.95 23.18 -9.21
CA ASN A 436 -13.58 23.00 -8.67
C ASN A 436 -12.97 21.58 -8.50
N PHE A 437 -13.47 20.59 -9.22
CA PHE A 437 -13.00 19.21 -9.34
C PHE A 437 -12.94 18.86 -10.83
N ARG A 438 -12.26 17.77 -11.19
CA ARG A 438 -12.18 17.37 -12.60
C ARG A 438 -13.55 16.93 -13.12
N ALA A 439 -13.95 17.45 -14.28
CA ALA A 439 -15.21 17.07 -14.94
C ALA A 439 -15.21 15.64 -15.47
N GLY A 440 -14.05 15.09 -15.76
CA GLY A 440 -13.91 13.79 -16.39
C GLY A 440 -12.51 13.24 -16.28
N GLN A 441 -12.43 11.92 -16.31
CA GLN A 441 -11.20 11.14 -16.24
C GLN A 441 -11.23 10.11 -17.37
N GLY A 442 -10.09 9.58 -17.79
CA GLY A 442 -9.98 8.62 -18.89
C GLY A 442 -8.61 7.94 -18.89
N GLY A 443 -8.45 6.96 -19.77
CA GLY A 443 -7.19 6.22 -19.94
C GLY A 443 -7.10 4.98 -19.08
N GLU A 444 -5.88 4.44 -19.00
CA GLU A 444 -5.58 3.21 -18.28
C GLU A 444 -5.08 3.50 -16.86
N MET A 445 -5.67 2.80 -15.88
CA MET A 445 -5.28 2.86 -14.49
C MET A 445 -5.31 1.47 -13.87
N THR A 446 -4.41 1.19 -12.93
CA THR A 446 -4.40 -0.09 -12.20
C THR A 446 -4.68 0.13 -10.72
N PHE A 447 -5.53 -0.71 -10.14
CA PHE A 447 -5.84 -0.76 -8.73
C PHE A 447 -5.36 -2.09 -8.14
N HIS A 448 -4.58 -2.04 -7.07
CA HIS A 448 -4.08 -3.17 -6.32
C HIS A 448 -4.85 -3.29 -5.02
N PHE A 449 -5.56 -4.40 -4.90
CA PHE A 449 -6.19 -4.86 -3.66
C PHE A 449 -5.44 -6.05 -3.10
N ALA A 450 -5.22 -6.05 -1.79
CA ALA A 450 -4.66 -7.19 -1.08
C ALA A 450 -5.60 -7.61 0.05
N LEU A 451 -5.76 -8.92 0.25
CA LEU A 451 -6.51 -9.44 1.40
C LEU A 451 -5.84 -10.64 2.06
N THR A 452 -5.98 -10.70 3.38
CA THR A 452 -5.63 -11.85 4.21
C THR A 452 -6.74 -12.13 5.22
N SER A 453 -6.74 -13.32 5.79
CA SER A 453 -7.74 -13.74 6.77
C SER A 453 -7.09 -14.40 7.99
N TYR A 454 -7.76 -14.25 9.14
CA TYR A 454 -7.20 -14.66 10.42
C TYR A 454 -8.26 -15.23 11.37
N ARG A 455 -7.77 -15.99 12.35
CA ARG A 455 -8.56 -16.50 13.48
C ARG A 455 -8.44 -15.55 14.68
N GLY A 456 -9.51 -15.45 15.46
CA GLY A 456 -9.60 -14.66 16.67
C GLY A 456 -10.17 -13.27 16.44
N ARG A 457 -9.99 -12.41 17.45
CA ARG A 457 -10.47 -11.02 17.45
C ARG A 457 -9.57 -10.12 16.61
N TYR A 458 -10.09 -8.92 16.31
CA TYR A 458 -9.34 -7.82 15.73
C TYR A 458 -8.01 -7.57 16.47
N SER A 459 -6.97 -7.24 15.72
CA SER A 459 -5.65 -6.86 16.21
C SER A 459 -5.13 -5.70 15.39
N GLY A 460 -5.07 -4.50 15.98
CA GLY A 460 -4.55 -3.30 15.30
C GLY A 460 -3.14 -3.50 14.77
N ARG A 461 -2.26 -4.14 15.55
CA ARG A 461 -0.95 -4.59 15.07
C ARG A 461 -1.04 -5.37 13.76
N ARG A 462 -1.88 -6.41 13.68
CA ARG A 462 -1.97 -7.28 12.48
C ARG A 462 -2.44 -6.47 11.27
N ALA A 463 -3.47 -5.66 11.46
CA ALA A 463 -4.08 -4.87 10.40
C ALA A 463 -3.13 -3.79 9.88
N THR A 464 -2.48 -3.03 10.79
CA THR A 464 -1.44 -2.05 10.45
C THR A 464 -0.25 -2.70 9.75
N GLN A 465 0.21 -3.87 10.21
CA GLN A 465 1.32 -4.58 9.56
C GLN A 465 0.93 -4.97 8.13
N PHE A 466 -0.22 -5.62 7.94
CA PHE A 466 -0.68 -6.02 6.61
C PHE A 466 -0.91 -4.82 5.66
N GLY A 467 -1.55 -3.75 6.14
CA GLY A 467 -1.79 -2.54 5.34
C GLY A 467 -0.49 -1.89 4.90
N ARG A 468 0.44 -1.64 5.82
CA ARG A 468 1.75 -1.05 5.51
C ARG A 468 2.60 -1.95 4.61
N GLU A 469 2.59 -3.25 4.85
CA GLU A 469 3.30 -4.21 3.98
C GLU A 469 2.82 -4.12 2.54
N THR A 470 1.49 -4.05 2.34
CA THR A 470 0.91 -3.92 0.99
C THR A 470 1.36 -2.65 0.27
N HIS A 471 1.52 -1.54 0.99
CA HIS A 471 1.89 -0.24 0.42
C HIS A 471 3.42 -0.02 0.29
N LEU A 472 4.22 -0.79 1.03
CA LEU A 472 5.68 -0.71 1.04
C LEU A 472 6.27 -2.04 0.59
N PRO A 473 6.33 -2.35 -0.71
CA PRO A 473 6.93 -3.60 -1.21
C PRO A 473 8.40 -3.72 -0.80
N LEU A 474 8.91 -4.96 -0.72
CA LEU A 474 10.34 -5.18 -0.48
C LEU A 474 11.18 -4.58 -1.62
N ILE A 475 12.24 -3.89 -1.24
CA ILE A 475 13.14 -3.22 -2.19
C ILE A 475 14.29 -4.15 -2.52
N THR A 476 14.71 -4.22 -3.77
CA THR A 476 15.80 -5.09 -4.20
C THR A 476 16.90 -4.31 -4.87
N VAL A 477 18.15 -4.58 -4.50
CA VAL A 477 19.34 -4.00 -5.13
C VAL A 477 20.25 -5.15 -5.60
N PRO A 478 20.38 -5.39 -6.91
CA PRO A 478 21.37 -6.32 -7.43
C PRO A 478 22.78 -5.74 -7.24
N ARG A 479 23.75 -6.60 -6.91
CA ARG A 479 25.14 -6.23 -6.64
C ARG A 479 26.10 -7.14 -7.38
N THR A 480 27.16 -6.55 -7.90
CA THR A 480 28.32 -7.27 -8.42
C THR A 480 29.16 -7.86 -7.28
N ALA A 481 30.00 -8.85 -7.61
CA ALA A 481 31.08 -9.27 -6.75
C ALA A 481 32.10 -8.13 -6.58
N GLY A 482 32.77 -8.07 -5.44
CA GLY A 482 33.80 -7.06 -5.20
C GLY A 482 33.87 -6.56 -3.77
N ARG A 483 34.45 -5.36 -3.62
CA ARG A 483 34.59 -4.68 -2.33
C ARG A 483 33.23 -4.11 -1.89
N GLY A 484 33.08 -3.95 -0.58
CA GLY A 484 31.96 -3.25 0.03
C GLY A 484 32.46 -2.52 1.27
N GLY A 485 31.54 -1.96 2.06
CA GLY A 485 31.88 -1.22 3.26
C GLY A 485 31.78 -2.03 4.56
N THR A 486 31.20 -1.43 5.59
CA THR A 486 31.23 -1.92 6.97
C THR A 486 30.05 -2.80 7.37
N LEU A 487 28.88 -2.60 6.77
CA LEU A 487 27.64 -3.28 7.14
C LEU A 487 27.73 -4.81 6.95
N PRO A 488 27.14 -5.64 7.84
CA PRO A 488 27.26 -7.10 7.78
C PRO A 488 26.81 -7.72 6.44
N ARG A 489 27.63 -8.58 5.84
CA ARG A 489 27.32 -9.16 4.52
C ARG A 489 25.98 -9.92 4.50
N ALA A 490 25.68 -10.66 5.56
CA ALA A 490 24.49 -11.51 5.60
C ALA A 490 23.16 -10.74 5.70
N GLY A 491 23.17 -9.61 6.40
CA GLY A 491 21.98 -8.86 6.77
C GLY A 491 22.08 -8.25 8.15
N ALA A 492 21.31 -7.19 8.41
CA ALA A 492 21.21 -6.52 9.70
C ALA A 492 19.86 -5.81 9.84
N SER A 493 19.43 -5.57 11.08
CA SER A 493 18.38 -4.59 11.38
C SER A 493 19.05 -3.23 11.64
N LEU A 494 18.56 -2.15 11.05
CA LEU A 494 19.08 -0.79 11.29
C LEU A 494 18.35 -0.13 12.47
N PHE A 495 17.04 -0.37 12.56
CA PHE A 495 16.19 0.06 13.66
C PHE A 495 15.22 -1.07 14.05
N THR A 496 14.94 -1.24 15.33
CA THR A 496 13.90 -2.16 15.80
C THR A 496 13.13 -1.54 16.95
N VAL A 497 11.85 -1.87 17.05
CA VAL A 497 11.01 -1.48 18.19
C VAL A 497 10.23 -2.69 18.68
N GLU A 498 10.17 -2.85 19.99
CA GLU A 498 9.42 -3.91 20.68
C GLU A 498 8.65 -3.29 21.86
N PRO A 499 7.48 -3.83 22.26
CA PRO A 499 6.74 -4.93 21.63
C PRO A 499 6.05 -4.52 20.31
N GLY A 500 5.64 -5.51 19.51
CA GLY A 500 5.20 -5.31 18.13
C GLY A 500 3.91 -4.52 17.92
N ASN A 501 3.20 -4.09 18.97
CA ASN A 501 2.09 -3.15 18.86
C ASN A 501 2.55 -1.69 18.74
N VAL A 502 3.83 -1.39 18.99
CA VAL A 502 4.44 -0.11 18.63
C VAL A 502 5.22 -0.28 17.33
N ILE A 503 5.08 0.69 16.43
CA ILE A 503 5.79 0.71 15.14
C ILE A 503 6.65 1.97 15.03
N ILE A 504 7.66 1.92 14.15
CA ILE A 504 8.36 3.13 13.71
C ILE A 504 7.57 3.72 12.55
N ALA A 505 7.01 4.90 12.76
CA ALA A 505 6.21 5.62 11.78
C ALA A 505 7.07 6.44 10.81
N ALA A 506 8.18 7.01 11.30
CA ALA A 506 9.13 7.79 10.51
C ALA A 506 10.53 7.75 11.12
N VAL A 507 11.56 7.81 10.28
CA VAL A 507 12.95 8.07 10.67
C VAL A 507 13.52 9.11 9.71
N LYS A 508 14.06 10.20 10.25
CA LYS A 508 14.66 11.26 9.44
C LYS A 508 15.86 11.91 10.08
N ARG A 509 16.60 12.73 9.33
CA ARG A 509 17.61 13.62 9.92
C ARG A 509 16.93 14.82 10.59
N ALA A 510 17.34 15.15 11.81
CA ALA A 510 16.88 16.36 12.50
C ALA A 510 17.19 17.61 11.68
N GLU A 511 16.32 18.61 11.68
CA GLU A 511 16.44 19.84 10.88
C GLU A 511 17.69 20.66 11.22
N ASP A 512 18.11 20.63 12.49
CA ASP A 512 19.36 21.25 12.95
C ASP A 512 20.61 20.40 12.68
N ASP A 513 20.46 19.29 11.94
CA ASP A 513 21.44 18.26 11.63
C ASP A 513 22.06 17.54 12.86
N ARG A 514 21.53 17.77 14.08
CA ARG A 514 22.02 17.20 15.34
C ARG A 514 21.27 15.93 15.73
N GLY A 515 21.52 14.86 14.96
CA GLY A 515 21.00 13.51 15.21
C GLY A 515 19.89 13.09 14.26
N LEU A 516 19.22 12.01 14.61
CA LEU A 516 18.10 11.42 13.89
C LEU A 516 16.83 11.64 14.69
N MET A 517 15.73 11.90 14.00
CA MET A 517 14.40 11.89 14.56
C MET A 517 13.75 10.54 14.29
N VAL A 518 13.15 9.93 15.31
CA VAL A 518 12.40 8.68 15.20
C VAL A 518 11.01 8.89 15.79
N ARG A 519 9.97 8.64 15.01
CA ARG A 519 8.58 8.71 15.47
C ARG A 519 8.03 7.30 15.69
N LEU A 520 7.48 7.07 16.87
CA LEU A 520 6.83 5.84 17.26
C LEU A 520 5.31 6.03 17.32
N TYR A 521 4.56 4.99 16.94
CA TYR A 521 3.10 4.97 16.99
C TYR A 521 2.61 3.66 17.62
N GLU A 522 1.70 3.75 18.58
CA GLU A 522 1.04 2.61 19.21
C GLU A 522 -0.25 2.24 18.46
N THR A 523 -0.38 0.98 18.06
CA THR A 523 -1.39 0.54 17.07
C THR A 523 -2.53 -0.28 17.68
N GLN A 524 -2.48 -0.63 18.96
CA GLN A 524 -3.40 -1.57 19.60
C GLN A 524 -4.31 -0.94 20.66
N GLY A 525 -4.13 0.34 20.98
CA GLY A 525 -4.88 1.06 22.00
C GLY A 525 -4.45 0.68 23.42
N ARG A 526 -3.16 0.47 23.64
CA ARG A 526 -2.60 0.06 24.94
C ARG A 526 -1.40 0.91 25.34
N ASN A 527 -1.42 1.43 26.56
CA ASN A 527 -0.23 2.03 27.16
C ASN A 527 0.91 0.99 27.15
N THR A 528 2.04 1.36 26.57
CA THR A 528 3.13 0.44 26.25
C THR A 528 4.48 1.07 26.59
N GLU A 529 5.33 0.35 27.32
CA GLU A 529 6.75 0.68 27.40
C GLU A 529 7.47 0.05 26.21
N ALA A 530 7.86 0.87 25.23
CA ALA A 530 8.55 0.44 24.04
C ALA A 530 10.08 0.51 24.22
N THR A 531 10.80 -0.45 23.64
CA THR A 531 12.25 -0.42 23.52
C THR A 531 12.63 -0.22 22.06
N LEU A 532 13.22 0.95 21.76
CA LEU A 532 13.80 1.25 20.46
C LEU A 532 15.29 0.90 20.48
N THR A 533 15.74 0.14 19.48
CA THR A 533 17.15 -0.23 19.29
C THR A 533 17.62 0.25 17.93
N THR A 534 18.86 0.74 17.82
CA THR A 534 19.49 1.07 16.54
C THR A 534 20.86 0.40 16.39
N ALA A 535 21.18 -0.07 15.20
CA ALA A 535 22.52 -0.58 14.87
C ALA A 535 23.47 0.52 14.38
N LEU A 536 23.02 1.78 14.31
CA LEU A 536 23.79 2.88 13.74
C LEU A 536 24.73 3.55 14.76
N GLY A 537 25.84 4.09 14.24
CA GLY A 537 26.90 4.77 15.01
C GLY A 537 27.82 3.81 15.78
N ARG A 538 29.02 4.27 16.12
CA ARG A 538 30.06 3.42 16.75
C ARG A 538 30.12 3.55 18.27
N GLY A 539 29.72 4.71 18.82
CA GLY A 539 29.78 4.99 20.25
C GLY A 539 28.43 4.99 20.99
N ASP A 540 28.47 5.45 22.24
CA ASP A 540 27.31 5.62 23.11
C ASP A 540 26.27 6.54 22.48
N MET A 541 25.02 6.10 22.52
CA MET A 541 23.89 6.86 22.00
C MET A 541 23.30 7.76 23.10
N LYS A 542 22.92 8.98 22.74
CA LYS A 542 22.06 9.82 23.59
C LYS A 542 20.67 9.93 22.98
N ALA A 543 19.64 10.01 23.82
CA ALA A 543 18.26 10.12 23.38
C ALA A 543 17.51 11.21 24.16
N TRP A 544 16.57 11.86 23.48
CA TRP A 544 15.65 12.84 24.08
C TRP A 544 14.23 12.57 23.59
N LEU A 545 13.26 12.77 24.47
CA LEU A 545 11.88 13.02 24.05
C LEU A 545 11.81 14.39 23.40
N THR A 546 11.03 14.50 22.33
CA THR A 546 10.83 15.75 21.59
C THR A 546 9.37 15.99 21.29
N ASN A 547 9.02 17.24 21.00
CA ASN A 547 7.74 17.55 20.38
C ASN A 547 7.79 17.31 18.85
N VAL A 548 6.65 17.51 18.16
CA VAL A 548 6.52 17.23 16.72
C VAL A 548 7.40 18.12 15.82
N VAL A 549 7.84 19.28 16.31
CA VAL A 549 8.77 20.21 15.66
C VAL A 549 10.21 20.09 16.20
N GLU A 550 10.56 18.90 16.69
CA GLU A 550 11.92 18.47 17.06
C GLU A 550 12.59 19.20 18.24
N ARG A 551 11.84 19.97 19.02
CA ARG A 551 12.39 20.59 20.24
C ARG A 551 12.56 19.54 21.32
N ASN A 552 13.76 19.46 21.89
CA ASN A 552 14.05 18.56 23.00
C ASN A 552 13.27 18.96 24.24
N LEU A 553 12.61 17.98 24.88
CA LEU A 553 11.88 18.14 26.12
C LEU A 553 12.73 17.64 27.30
N HIS A 554 12.98 16.33 27.38
CA HIS A 554 13.83 15.75 28.43
C HIS A 554 14.67 14.59 27.88
N ALA A 555 15.84 14.40 28.49
CA ALA A 555 16.75 13.30 28.15
C ALA A 555 16.15 11.96 28.59
N LEU A 556 16.38 10.91 27.80
CA LEU A 556 15.96 9.55 28.10
C LEU A 556 17.17 8.68 28.45
N PRO A 557 17.04 7.77 29.43
CA PRO A 557 18.10 6.86 29.77
C PRO A 557 18.37 5.89 28.62
N VAL A 558 19.63 5.82 28.20
CA VAL A 558 20.10 4.90 27.16
C VAL A 558 20.97 3.81 27.80
N ARG A 559 20.77 2.56 27.40
CA ARG A 559 21.63 1.43 27.76
C ARG A 559 22.22 0.83 26.48
N GLY A 560 23.49 1.13 26.22
CA GLY A 560 24.16 0.79 24.95
C GLY A 560 23.46 1.43 23.75
N LYS A 561 22.78 0.61 22.94
CA LYS A 561 22.04 1.05 21.75
C LYS A 561 20.53 1.02 21.91
N LYS A 562 20.05 0.93 23.15
CA LYS A 562 18.62 0.78 23.48
C LYS A 562 18.11 1.97 24.29
N VAL A 563 16.93 2.48 23.92
CA VAL A 563 16.19 3.48 24.68
C VAL A 563 14.80 2.95 25.01
N ARG A 564 14.36 3.12 26.26
CA ARG A 564 12.99 2.80 26.69
C ARG A 564 12.13 4.05 26.66
N VAL A 565 10.92 3.89 26.16
CA VAL A 565 10.03 5.00 25.81
C VAL A 565 8.60 4.63 26.19
N PRO A 566 7.95 5.35 27.11
CA PRO A 566 6.53 5.19 27.34
C PRO A 566 5.76 5.73 26.12
N VAL A 567 4.83 4.93 25.61
CA VAL A 567 3.92 5.31 24.53
C VAL A 567 2.51 5.02 25.01
N GLU A 568 1.68 6.05 25.07
CA GLU A 568 0.28 5.91 25.48
C GLU A 568 -0.53 5.12 24.45
N ALA A 569 -1.71 4.63 24.84
CA ALA A 569 -2.65 3.99 23.94
C ALA A 569 -2.96 4.89 22.73
N PHE A 570 -2.72 4.39 21.52
CA PHE A 570 -2.80 5.18 20.28
C PHE A 570 -1.89 6.41 20.24
N GLY A 571 -0.90 6.50 21.11
CA GLY A 571 0.00 7.63 21.25
C GLY A 571 1.04 7.71 20.14
N LEU A 572 1.40 8.95 19.80
CA LEU A 572 2.53 9.28 18.94
C LEU A 572 3.66 9.89 19.78
N VAL A 573 4.85 9.33 19.69
CA VAL A 573 6.02 9.80 20.43
C VAL A 573 7.16 10.08 19.47
N THR A 574 7.79 11.25 19.58
CA THR A 574 8.94 11.63 18.75
C THR A 574 10.20 11.69 19.59
N LEU A 575 11.25 11.04 19.12
CA LEU A 575 12.54 10.92 19.80
C LEU A 575 13.63 11.52 18.94
N ARG A 576 14.60 12.18 19.57
CA ARG A 576 15.88 12.52 18.96
C ARG A 576 16.92 11.51 19.41
N LEU A 577 17.52 10.78 18.49
CA LEU A 577 18.67 9.92 18.72
C LEU A 577 19.94 10.61 18.22
N LYS A 578 20.95 10.70 19.08
CA LYS A 578 22.30 11.14 18.68
C LYS A 578 23.24 9.94 18.80
N PRO A 579 23.50 9.22 17.71
CA PRO A 579 24.49 8.14 17.72
C PRO A 579 25.85 8.67 18.12
N GLY A 580 26.59 7.92 18.95
CA GLY A 580 27.99 8.22 19.23
C GLY A 580 28.81 8.12 17.94
N ARG A 581 29.73 9.07 17.76
CA ARG A 581 30.67 9.08 16.63
C ARG A 581 31.59 7.87 16.69
#